data_AF-A0A0F9L3Y3-F1
#
_entry.id   AF-A0A0F9L3Y3-F1
#
_cell.length_a   1.000
_cell.length_b   1.000
_cell.length_c   1.000
_cell.angle_alpha   90.00
_cell.angle_beta   90.00
_cell.angle_gamma   90.00
#
_symmetry.space_group_name_H-M   'P 1'
#
loop_
_entity.id
_entity.type
_entity.pdbx_description
1 polymer ?
#
loop_
_entity_poly.entity_id
_entity_poly.type
_entity_poly.pdbx_seq_one_letter_code
_entity_poly.pdbx_strand_id
1 'polypeptide(L)'
;MSKKITRKCSRCKIVKELCAKNFSQDKGRKFGFAYWCKPCARKANKKWTDNNPESNRARALRWKRNNPLKHKYKEYKHSAKRRGLVFPLTIKVFEDIIKEPCHFCGTKLAGGIDRKDNSQGYLIKNCLPCCQYCNRAKYTRSYEEFREWIDQLIHYQSMNIGTKSRTPNFYT
;
A
#
# COMPACT_ATOMS: atom_id res chain seq x y z
N MET A 1 28.76 29.81 28.81
CA MET A 1 28.15 29.39 27.53
C MET A 1 28.91 28.19 26.97
N SER A 2 28.26 27.05 26.75
CA SER A 2 28.93 25.84 26.22
C SER A 2 29.45 26.10 24.80
N LYS A 3 30.76 25.93 24.57
CA LYS A 3 31.36 26.03 23.23
C LYS A 3 30.77 24.92 22.35
N LYS A 4 29.92 25.31 21.40
CA LYS A 4 29.37 24.40 20.39
C LYS A 4 30.51 23.83 19.54
N ILE A 5 30.63 22.51 19.53
CA ILE A 5 31.61 21.81 18.67
C ILE A 5 31.21 22.02 17.21
N THR A 6 32.16 22.33 16.33
CA THR A 6 31.92 22.57 14.91
C THR A 6 32.75 21.65 14.03
N ARG A 7 32.35 21.51 12.76
CA ARG A 7 33.08 20.73 11.74
C ARG A 7 32.96 21.37 10.37
N LYS A 8 34.08 21.42 9.64
CA LYS A 8 34.11 21.76 8.21
C LYS A 8 33.60 20.58 7.39
N CYS A 9 32.53 20.78 6.63
CA CYS A 9 32.01 19.75 5.71
C CYS A 9 33.07 19.37 4.66
N SER A 10 33.39 18.09 4.53
CA SER A 10 34.42 17.63 3.57
C SER A 10 34.06 17.89 2.10
N ARG A 11 32.77 18.12 1.77
CA ARG A 11 32.27 18.40 0.42
C ARG A 11 32.15 19.89 0.12
N CYS A 12 31.22 20.59 0.76
CA CYS A 12 30.98 22.02 0.49
C CYS A 12 31.94 22.96 1.22
N LYS A 13 32.84 22.44 2.06
CA LYS A 13 33.85 23.21 2.80
C LYS A 13 33.30 24.27 3.79
N ILE A 14 31.99 24.34 3.99
CA ILE A 14 31.34 25.22 4.98
C ILE A 14 31.46 24.60 6.39
N VAL A 15 31.80 25.43 7.39
CA VAL A 15 31.82 25.07 8.82
C VAL A 15 30.40 25.10 9.38
N LYS A 16 30.00 24.04 10.08
CA LYS A 16 28.66 23.89 10.69
C LYS A 16 28.77 23.31 12.09
N GLU A 17 27.78 23.59 12.93
CA GLU A 17 27.63 22.95 14.24
C GLU A 17 27.57 21.42 14.09
N LEU A 18 28.37 20.71 14.87
CA LEU A 18 28.47 19.26 14.84
C LEU A 18 27.30 18.63 15.60
N CYS A 19 26.15 18.56 14.95
CA CYS A 19 24.93 18.00 15.51
C CYS A 19 24.10 17.23 14.48
N ALA A 20 23.12 16.47 14.96
CA ALA A 20 22.23 15.68 14.12
C ALA A 20 21.40 16.53 13.13
N LYS A 21 21.26 17.84 13.34
CA LYS A 21 20.61 18.73 12.37
C LYS A 21 21.46 18.90 11.10
N ASN A 22 22.79 18.97 11.25
CA ASN A 22 23.71 19.29 10.15
C ASN A 22 24.42 18.06 9.57
N PHE A 23 24.68 17.04 10.38
CA PHE A 23 25.45 15.85 10.01
C PHE A 23 24.65 14.57 10.31
N SER A 24 24.85 13.54 9.49
CA SER A 24 24.29 12.22 9.78
C SER A 24 25.07 11.55 10.90
N GLN A 25 24.39 10.82 11.77
CA GLN A 25 25.03 10.01 12.80
C GLN A 25 25.79 8.86 12.14
N ASP A 26 26.99 8.61 12.64
CA ASP A 26 27.88 7.54 12.21
C ASP A 26 28.73 7.14 13.41
N LYS A 27 28.26 6.14 14.17
CA LYS A 27 28.84 5.72 15.45
C LYS A 27 30.28 5.22 15.32
N GLY A 28 30.66 4.74 14.13
CA GLY A 28 32.02 4.27 13.86
C GLY A 28 33.03 5.40 13.62
N ARG A 29 32.59 6.67 13.57
CA ARG A 29 33.47 7.81 13.31
C ARG A 29 33.77 8.61 14.57
N LYS A 30 34.89 9.35 14.51
CA LYS A 30 35.25 10.36 15.53
C LYS A 30 34.08 11.33 15.74
N PHE A 31 33.64 11.44 17.00
CA PHE A 31 32.48 12.22 17.45
C PHE A 31 31.10 11.70 16.99
N GLY A 32 30.98 10.50 16.44
CA GLY A 32 29.69 9.88 16.12
C GLY A 32 28.95 10.50 14.92
N PHE A 33 29.63 11.27 14.08
CA PHE A 33 29.02 11.98 12.94
C PHE A 33 29.84 11.83 11.64
N ALA A 34 29.16 11.91 10.50
CA ALA A 34 29.76 11.93 9.17
C ALA A 34 30.64 13.17 8.92
N TYR A 35 31.61 13.08 7.99
CA TYR A 35 32.49 14.21 7.64
C TYR A 35 31.84 15.26 6.71
N TRP A 36 30.76 14.90 6.00
CA TRP A 36 30.00 15.83 5.18
C TRP A 36 28.62 16.12 5.76
N CYS A 37 28.07 17.29 5.43
CA CYS A 37 26.76 17.71 5.92
C CYS A 37 25.61 17.01 5.18
N LYS A 38 24.43 16.98 5.82
CA LYS A 38 23.18 16.42 5.28
C LYS A 38 22.79 16.99 3.91
N PRO A 39 22.87 18.31 3.64
CA PRO A 39 22.63 18.84 2.29
C PRO A 39 23.53 18.21 1.21
N CYS A 40 24.83 18.07 1.49
CA CYS A 40 25.76 17.43 0.56
C CYS A 40 25.48 15.93 0.40
N ALA A 41 25.05 15.26 1.46
CA ALA A 41 24.61 13.86 1.38
C ALA A 41 23.37 13.73 0.50
N ARG A 42 22.35 14.58 0.70
CA ARG A 42 21.13 14.61 -0.13
C ARG A 42 21.44 14.84 -1.60
N LYS A 43 22.27 15.83 -1.94
CA LYS A 43 22.67 16.12 -3.34
C LYS A 43 23.34 14.91 -4.00
N ALA A 44 24.27 14.26 -3.30
CA ALA A 44 24.94 13.07 -3.87
C ALA A 44 24.02 11.85 -3.96
N ASN A 45 23.17 11.62 -2.96
CA ASN A 45 22.20 10.54 -3.02
C ASN A 45 21.23 10.74 -4.18
N LYS A 46 20.74 11.97 -4.40
CA LYS A 46 19.92 12.31 -5.57
C LYS A 46 20.67 12.04 -6.88
N LYS A 47 21.92 12.53 -7.02
CA LYS A 47 22.74 12.25 -8.21
C LYS A 47 22.91 10.75 -8.45
N TRP A 48 23.17 9.97 -7.41
CA TRP A 48 23.27 8.51 -7.51
C TRP A 48 21.93 7.90 -7.96
N THR A 49 20.81 8.34 -7.37
CA THR A 49 19.48 7.87 -7.75
C THR A 49 19.15 8.17 -9.20
N ASP A 50 19.40 9.40 -9.65
CA ASP A 50 19.14 9.85 -11.03
C ASP A 50 20.01 9.05 -12.03
N ASN A 51 21.25 8.75 -11.67
CA ASN A 51 22.18 7.99 -12.51
C ASN A 51 21.99 6.46 -12.46
N ASN A 52 21.16 5.92 -11.55
CA ASN A 52 20.99 4.48 -11.36
C ASN A 52 19.51 4.06 -11.31
N PRO A 53 18.71 4.39 -12.34
CA PRO A 53 17.27 4.11 -12.33
C PRO A 53 16.95 2.62 -12.23
N GLU A 54 17.73 1.77 -12.90
CA GLU A 54 17.54 0.31 -12.90
C GLU A 54 17.78 -0.30 -11.52
N SER A 55 18.87 0.06 -10.85
CA SER A 55 19.17 -0.42 -9.49
C SER A 55 18.08 -0.01 -8.51
N ASN A 56 17.54 1.20 -8.65
CA ASN A 56 16.42 1.68 -7.84
C ASN A 56 15.14 0.89 -8.10
N ARG A 57 14.81 0.62 -9.38
CA ARG A 57 13.68 -0.21 -9.76
C ARG A 57 13.82 -1.64 -9.23
N ALA A 58 14.99 -2.25 -9.40
CA ALA A 58 15.28 -3.59 -8.88
C ALA A 58 15.13 -3.66 -7.35
N ARG A 59 15.61 -2.63 -6.63
CA ARG A 59 15.42 -2.53 -5.18
C ARG A 59 13.94 -2.40 -4.80
N ALA A 60 13.17 -1.59 -5.51
CA ALA A 60 11.74 -1.42 -5.26
C ALA A 60 10.96 -2.72 -5.52
N LEU A 61 11.26 -3.42 -6.62
CA LEU A 61 10.67 -4.72 -6.94
C LEU A 61 11.00 -5.77 -5.88
N ARG A 62 12.26 -5.83 -5.42
CA ARG A 62 12.69 -6.71 -4.34
C ARG A 62 11.94 -6.42 -3.04
N TRP A 63 11.78 -5.14 -2.69
CA TRP A 63 11.01 -4.75 -1.51
C TRP A 63 9.54 -5.19 -1.60
N LYS A 64 8.90 -4.97 -2.77
CA LYS A 64 7.52 -5.41 -3.04
C LYS A 64 7.38 -6.92 -2.88
N ARG A 65 8.28 -7.69 -3.50
CA ARG A 65 8.29 -9.17 -3.42
C ARG A 65 8.43 -9.67 -1.99
N ASN A 66 9.32 -9.06 -1.20
CA ASN A 66 9.58 -9.48 0.17
C ASN A 66 8.56 -8.94 1.18
N ASN A 67 7.68 -8.02 0.79
CA ASN A 67 6.72 -7.37 1.68
C ASN A 67 5.33 -7.19 1.03
N PRO A 68 4.70 -8.27 0.51
CA PRO A 68 3.47 -8.16 -0.28
C PRO A 68 2.32 -7.51 0.50
N LEU A 69 2.10 -7.89 1.77
CA LEU A 69 1.07 -7.31 2.62
C LEU A 69 1.29 -5.80 2.86
N LYS A 70 2.51 -5.41 3.27
CA LYS A 70 2.83 -3.99 3.52
C LYS A 70 2.73 -3.16 2.26
N HIS A 71 3.11 -3.72 1.11
CA HIS A 71 2.94 -3.07 -0.18
C HIS A 71 1.47 -2.81 -0.47
N LYS A 72 0.63 -3.85 -0.39
CA LYS A 72 -0.81 -3.76 -0.67
C LYS A 72 -1.53 -2.79 0.27
N TYR A 73 -1.24 -2.87 1.57
CA TYR A 73 -1.75 -1.91 2.56
C TYR A 73 -1.40 -0.46 2.20
N LYS A 74 -0.15 -0.21 1.78
CA LYS A 74 0.28 1.12 1.34
C LYS A 74 -0.45 1.58 0.07
N GLU A 75 -0.71 0.69 -0.88
CA GLU A 75 -1.49 1.01 -2.09
C GLU A 75 -2.91 1.44 -1.74
N TYR A 76 -3.59 0.71 -0.85
CA TYR A 76 -4.92 1.08 -0.36
C TYR A 76 -4.91 2.43 0.36
N LYS A 77 -3.96 2.63 1.28
CA LYS A 77 -3.83 3.90 2.02
C LYS A 77 -3.54 5.09 1.09
N HIS A 78 -2.67 4.92 0.08
CA HIS A 78 -2.42 5.96 -0.92
C HIS A 78 -3.64 6.22 -1.81
N SER A 79 -4.32 5.17 -2.26
CA SER A 79 -5.53 5.26 -3.06
C SER A 79 -6.66 5.99 -2.33
N ALA A 80 -6.84 5.71 -1.03
CA ALA A 80 -7.79 6.41 -0.16
C ALA A 80 -7.43 7.90 -0.04
N LYS A 81 -6.16 8.19 0.29
CA LYS A 81 -5.67 9.58 0.42
C LYS A 81 -5.89 10.39 -0.86
N ARG A 82 -5.58 9.84 -2.04
CA ARG A 82 -5.79 10.53 -3.33
C ARG A 82 -7.25 10.87 -3.60
N ARG A 83 -8.18 10.09 -3.06
CA ARG A 83 -9.64 10.28 -3.20
C ARG A 83 -10.27 11.02 -2.01
N GLY A 84 -9.48 11.52 -1.06
CA GLY A 84 -10.00 12.18 0.14
C GLY A 84 -10.71 11.25 1.13
N LEU A 85 -10.49 9.95 1.06
CA LEU A 85 -11.16 8.95 1.90
C LEU A 85 -10.38 8.69 3.18
N VAL A 86 -11.09 8.61 4.31
CA VAL A 86 -10.50 8.17 5.59
C VAL A 86 -10.03 6.71 5.50
N PHE A 87 -8.90 6.42 6.13
CA PHE A 87 -8.31 5.08 6.20
C PHE A 87 -7.76 4.81 7.62
N PRO A 88 -8.63 4.55 8.62
CA PRO A 88 -8.23 4.26 9.99
C PRO A 88 -7.77 2.81 10.23
N LEU A 89 -7.88 1.93 9.23
CA LEU A 89 -7.50 0.52 9.39
C LEU A 89 -6.03 0.39 9.79
N THR A 90 -5.75 -0.46 10.78
CA THR A 90 -4.38 -0.92 11.05
C THR A 90 -3.99 -1.96 10.01
N ILE A 91 -2.68 -2.24 9.88
CA ILE A 91 -2.23 -3.28 8.95
C ILE A 91 -2.76 -4.67 9.32
N LYS A 92 -2.94 -4.95 10.62
CA LYS A 92 -3.50 -6.21 11.12
C LYS A 92 -4.97 -6.36 10.71
N VAL A 93 -5.79 -5.35 11.01
CA VAL A 93 -7.22 -5.35 10.60
C VAL A 93 -7.36 -5.45 9.07
N PHE A 94 -6.50 -4.76 8.32
CA PHE A 94 -6.47 -4.88 6.86
C PHE A 94 -6.13 -6.31 6.41
N GLU A 95 -5.14 -6.94 7.04
CA GLU A 95 -4.73 -8.32 6.75
C GLU A 95 -5.86 -9.31 7.02
N ASP A 96 -6.52 -9.17 8.16
CA ASP A 96 -7.63 -10.04 8.57
C ASP A 96 -8.75 -9.96 7.52
N ILE A 97 -9.19 -8.76 7.14
CA ILE A 97 -10.25 -8.57 6.12
C ILE A 97 -9.86 -9.21 4.77
N ILE A 98 -8.63 -9.02 4.27
CA ILE A 98 -8.29 -9.55 2.94
C ILE A 98 -8.10 -11.08 2.92
N LYS A 99 -8.00 -11.72 4.09
CA LYS A 99 -7.91 -13.18 4.24
C LYS A 99 -9.27 -13.85 4.40
N GLU A 100 -10.30 -13.09 4.76
CA GLU A 100 -11.66 -13.61 4.81
C GLU A 100 -12.19 -14.01 3.42
N PRO A 101 -13.19 -14.90 3.36
CA PRO A 101 -13.91 -15.20 2.14
C PRO A 101 -14.56 -13.96 1.53
N CYS A 102 -14.66 -13.93 0.20
CA CYS A 102 -15.35 -12.85 -0.51
C CYS A 102 -16.83 -12.79 -0.08
N HIS A 103 -17.28 -11.61 0.35
CA HIS A 103 -18.63 -11.31 0.80
C HIS A 103 -19.71 -11.62 -0.25
N PHE A 104 -19.39 -11.53 -1.54
CA PHE A 104 -20.37 -11.70 -2.61
C PHE A 104 -20.38 -13.11 -3.22
N CYS A 105 -19.21 -13.70 -3.46
CA CYS A 105 -19.10 -14.97 -4.19
C CYS A 105 -18.48 -16.11 -3.38
N GLY A 106 -18.10 -15.89 -2.12
CA GLY A 106 -17.54 -16.92 -1.24
C GLY A 106 -16.13 -17.41 -1.61
N THR A 107 -15.43 -16.78 -2.57
CA THR A 107 -14.03 -17.13 -2.87
C THR A 107 -13.20 -17.10 -1.58
N LYS A 108 -12.57 -18.22 -1.22
CA LYS A 108 -11.93 -18.47 0.09
C LYS A 108 -11.02 -17.34 0.57
N LEU A 109 -10.24 -16.75 -0.34
CA LEU A 109 -9.41 -15.59 -0.06
C LEU A 109 -9.91 -14.43 -0.93
N ALA A 110 -10.55 -13.44 -0.31
CA ALA A 110 -10.96 -12.24 -1.00
C ALA A 110 -9.76 -11.54 -1.66
N GLY A 111 -8.68 -11.35 -0.88
CA GLY A 111 -7.51 -10.63 -1.35
C GLY A 111 -7.79 -9.15 -1.64
N GLY A 112 -8.90 -8.58 -1.19
CA GLY A 112 -9.26 -7.20 -1.45
C GLY A 112 -10.36 -6.70 -0.50
N ILE A 113 -10.66 -5.41 -0.58
CA ILE A 113 -11.67 -4.76 0.23
C ILE A 113 -12.59 -3.95 -0.69
N ASP A 114 -13.88 -4.28 -0.66
CA ASP A 114 -14.95 -3.42 -1.18
C ASP A 114 -15.45 -2.47 -0.08
N ARG A 115 -15.92 -1.30 -0.49
CA ARG A 115 -16.62 -0.38 0.42
C ARG A 115 -18.11 -0.57 0.20
N LYS A 116 -18.81 -1.00 1.26
CA LYS A 116 -20.26 -1.22 1.21
C LYS A 116 -20.95 0.04 0.67
N ASP A 117 -20.71 1.16 1.33
CA ASP A 117 -21.05 2.50 0.86
C ASP A 117 -19.81 3.16 0.23
N ASN A 118 -19.92 3.46 -1.06
CA ASN A 118 -18.87 4.08 -1.86
C ASN A 118 -18.63 5.57 -1.53
N SER A 119 -19.57 6.24 -0.85
CA SER A 119 -19.42 7.62 -0.36
C SER A 119 -18.56 7.70 0.91
N GLN A 120 -18.47 6.60 1.67
CA GLN A 120 -17.70 6.52 2.90
C GLN A 120 -16.27 6.02 2.67
N GLY A 121 -15.39 6.25 3.65
CA GLY A 121 -14.02 5.74 3.65
C GLY A 121 -13.89 4.28 4.10
N TYR A 122 -12.66 3.88 4.42
CA TYR A 122 -12.33 2.52 4.87
C TYR A 122 -12.54 2.36 6.38
N LEU A 123 -13.78 2.61 6.84
CA LEU A 123 -14.20 2.31 8.21
C LEU A 123 -14.43 0.81 8.35
N ILE A 124 -14.12 0.22 9.50
CA ILE A 124 -14.26 -1.23 9.73
C ILE A 124 -15.66 -1.72 9.33
N LYS A 125 -16.71 -1.03 9.78
CA LYS A 125 -18.11 -1.33 9.44
C LYS A 125 -18.49 -1.16 7.96
N ASN A 126 -17.69 -0.44 7.19
CA ASN A 126 -17.91 -0.16 5.77
C ASN A 126 -17.02 -1.04 4.86
N CYS A 127 -16.09 -1.79 5.42
CA CYS A 127 -15.16 -2.63 4.67
C CYS A 127 -15.67 -4.06 4.59
N LEU A 128 -15.90 -4.54 3.37
CA LEU A 128 -16.28 -5.92 3.09
C LEU A 128 -15.08 -6.66 2.46
N PRO A 129 -14.79 -7.91 2.88
CA PRO A 129 -13.83 -8.74 2.17
C PRO A 129 -14.36 -8.99 0.75
N CYS A 130 -13.60 -8.58 -0.27
CA CYS A 130 -14.09 -8.67 -1.65
C CYS A 130 -12.99 -9.03 -2.64
N CYS A 131 -13.26 -10.01 -3.49
CA CYS A 131 -12.36 -10.39 -4.56
C CYS A 131 -12.35 -9.35 -5.69
N GLN A 132 -11.27 -9.36 -6.48
CA GLN A 132 -11.11 -8.39 -7.58
C GLN A 132 -12.24 -8.45 -8.61
N TYR A 133 -12.85 -9.61 -8.81
CA TYR A 133 -13.93 -9.82 -9.79
C TYR A 133 -15.23 -9.18 -9.30
N CYS A 134 -15.67 -9.49 -8.07
CA CYS A 134 -16.86 -8.88 -7.48
C CYS A 134 -16.70 -7.38 -7.26
N ASN A 135 -15.54 -6.94 -6.78
CA ASN A 135 -15.27 -5.50 -6.57
C ASN A 135 -15.34 -4.72 -7.89
N ARG A 136 -14.84 -5.31 -8.98
CA ARG A 136 -14.95 -4.72 -10.33
C ARG A 136 -16.37 -4.77 -10.86
N ALA A 137 -17.13 -5.84 -10.61
CA ALA A 137 -18.52 -5.95 -11.06
C ALA A 137 -19.44 -4.94 -10.35
N LYS A 138 -19.25 -4.72 -9.04
CA LYS A 138 -19.94 -3.68 -8.29
C LYS A 138 -19.57 -2.28 -8.80
N TYR A 139 -18.28 -2.02 -8.96
CA TYR A 139 -17.75 -0.73 -9.42
C TYR A 139 -18.31 0.44 -8.59
N THR A 140 -19.13 1.30 -9.20
CA THR A 140 -19.74 2.47 -8.55
C THR A 140 -21.15 2.21 -8.04
N ARG A 141 -21.76 1.06 -8.34
CA ARG A 141 -23.11 0.71 -7.86
C ARG A 141 -23.15 0.71 -6.33
N SER A 142 -24.33 1.04 -5.80
CA SER A 142 -24.64 0.83 -4.39
C SER A 142 -24.56 -0.64 -4.03
N TYR A 143 -24.54 -0.93 -2.73
CA TYR A 143 -24.53 -2.31 -2.27
C TYR A 143 -25.84 -3.02 -2.65
N GLU A 144 -26.95 -2.31 -2.53
CA GLU A 144 -28.31 -2.78 -2.78
C GLU A 144 -28.53 -3.10 -4.27
N GLU A 145 -28.21 -2.16 -5.17
CA GLU A 145 -28.33 -2.39 -6.63
C GLU A 145 -27.47 -3.58 -7.09
N PHE A 146 -26.28 -3.75 -6.50
CA PHE A 146 -25.42 -4.87 -6.87
C PHE A 146 -25.94 -6.21 -6.33
N ARG A 147 -26.55 -6.21 -5.14
CA ARG A 147 -27.21 -7.40 -4.58
C ARG A 147 -28.42 -7.81 -5.41
N GLU A 148 -29.27 -6.86 -5.79
CA GLU A 148 -30.42 -7.09 -6.67
C GLU A 148 -29.97 -7.67 -8.01
N TRP A 149 -28.89 -7.14 -8.60
CA TRP A 149 -28.33 -7.67 -9.84
C TRP A 149 -27.82 -9.11 -9.69
N ILE A 150 -27.17 -9.45 -8.57
CA ILE A 150 -26.76 -10.83 -8.27
C ILE A 150 -27.98 -11.75 -8.17
N ASP A 151 -29.02 -11.32 -7.46
CA ASP A 151 -30.23 -12.12 -7.27
C ASP A 151 -30.96 -12.36 -8.61
N GLN A 152 -31.02 -11.35 -9.49
CA GLN A 152 -31.52 -11.49 -10.86
C GLN A 152 -30.71 -12.50 -11.68
N LEU A 153 -29.38 -12.47 -11.59
CA LEU A 153 -28.52 -13.43 -12.28
C LEU A 153 -28.77 -14.86 -11.79
N ILE A 154 -28.84 -15.06 -10.47
CA ILE A 154 -29.09 -16.39 -9.87
C ILE A 154 -30.45 -16.90 -10.33
N HIS A 155 -31.49 -16.07 -10.25
CA HIS A 155 -32.83 -16.42 -10.68
C HIS A 155 -32.87 -16.84 -12.16
N TYR A 156 -32.33 -16.00 -13.06
CA TYR A 156 -32.28 -16.31 -14.49
C TYR A 156 -31.48 -17.58 -14.78
N GLN A 157 -30.33 -17.78 -14.14
CA GLN A 157 -29.55 -19.01 -14.33
C GLN A 157 -30.29 -20.25 -13.81
N SER A 158 -30.97 -20.15 -12.66
CA SER A 158 -31.74 -21.25 -12.07
C SER A 158 -32.91 -21.70 -12.94
N MET A 159 -33.59 -20.78 -13.61
CA MET A 159 -34.68 -21.08 -14.54
C MET A 159 -34.18 -21.69 -15.85
N ASN A 160 -32.92 -21.43 -16.23
CA ASN A 160 -32.32 -21.88 -17.48
C ASN A 160 -31.48 -23.17 -17.36
N ILE A 161 -31.52 -23.86 -16.21
CA ILE A 161 -30.78 -25.11 -15.95
C ILE A 161 -31.20 -26.26 -16.91
N GLY A 162 -32.35 -26.16 -17.58
CA GLY A 162 -32.85 -27.18 -18.51
C GLY A 162 -32.13 -27.32 -19.84
N THR A 163 -31.10 -26.53 -20.19
CA THR A 163 -30.51 -26.60 -21.56
C THR A 163 -29.02 -26.84 -21.68
N LYS A 164 -28.15 -26.59 -20.69
CA LYS A 164 -26.72 -26.95 -20.80
C LYS A 164 -26.11 -27.21 -19.42
N SER A 165 -25.73 -28.45 -19.14
CA SER A 165 -24.91 -28.81 -17.97
C SER A 165 -23.54 -28.12 -18.10
N ARG A 166 -23.38 -26.97 -17.45
CA ARG A 166 -22.04 -26.47 -17.11
C ARG A 166 -21.66 -27.15 -15.82
N THR A 167 -20.93 -28.25 -15.91
CA THR A 167 -20.23 -28.80 -14.75
C THR A 167 -19.37 -27.67 -14.20
N PRO A 168 -19.60 -27.23 -12.94
CA PRO A 168 -18.72 -26.27 -12.33
C PRO A 168 -17.42 -27.01 -12.09
N ASN A 169 -16.44 -26.67 -12.92
CA ASN A 169 -15.13 -27.23 -12.84
C ASN A 169 -14.40 -26.60 -11.64
N PHE A 170 -14.71 -27.09 -10.45
CA PHE A 170 -14.01 -26.77 -9.23
C PHE A 170 -12.67 -27.52 -9.21
N TYR A 171 -11.75 -27.22 -10.12
CA TYR A 171 -10.41 -27.79 -10.05
C TYR A 171 -9.51 -26.99 -9.09
N THR A 172 -8.87 -27.76 -8.21
CA THR A 172 -7.46 -27.70 -7.77
C THR A 172 -6.85 -26.35 -7.39
#